data_AF-A0A0K8QS28-F1
#
_entry.id   AF-A0A0K8QS28-F1
#
_cell.length_a   1.000
_cell.length_b   1.000
_cell.length_c   1.000
_cell.angle_alpha   90.00
_cell.angle_beta   90.00
_cell.angle_gamma   90.00
#
_symmetry.space_group_name_H-M   'P 1'
#
loop_
_entity.id
_entity.type
_entity.pdbx_description
1 polymer ?
#
loop_
_entity_poly.entity_id
_entity_poly.type
_entity_poly.pdbx_seq_one_letter_code
_entity_poly.pdbx_strand_id
1 'polypeptide(L)'
;MIIPFWGEIGIFELILGRLKNAKLGVPIVLATTVNPSDDVLEEIANRHYVKVYRGSMDNVLDRFIKAAEIFGFDKIIRICADNPFLDMDALDYQITEFKNTDVDYWCYSLEDNTPTIKTHYGFWAEGIKLSTLKRIAKMTEEKLFQEHVTNFIYTYQEHFELHFEHIPKWIENEDFLRLTVDTDRDFQTAKLIYSELYSNNTSITVEKILAYIKSNHLLIDEMKNQINSNKK
;
A
#
# COMPACT_ATOMS: atom_id res chain seq x y z
N MET A 1 -4.72 -8.56 9.07
CA MET A 1 -5.21 -7.15 9.04
C MET A 1 -6.03 -6.76 10.27
N ILE A 2 -6.94 -7.60 10.78
CA ILE A 2 -7.80 -7.27 11.95
C ILE A 2 -7.26 -7.75 13.31
N ILE A 3 -6.18 -8.52 13.31
CA ILE A 3 -5.51 -9.00 14.53
C ILE A 3 -4.96 -7.78 15.30
N PRO A 4 -5.11 -7.72 16.63
CA PRO A 4 -4.64 -6.60 17.45
C PRO A 4 -3.15 -6.30 17.24
N PHE A 5 -2.89 -5.16 16.61
CA PHE A 5 -1.56 -4.67 16.26
C PHE A 5 -1.08 -3.64 17.28
N TRP A 6 -1.93 -2.67 17.65
CA TRP A 6 -1.64 -1.65 18.67
C TRP A 6 -2.82 -1.54 19.62
N GLY A 7 -2.64 -1.85 20.91
CA GLY A 7 -3.78 -2.00 21.81
C GLY A 7 -4.78 -3.03 21.27
N GLU A 8 -6.04 -2.61 21.09
CA GLU A 8 -7.12 -3.43 20.52
C GLU A 8 -7.31 -3.25 19.00
N ILE A 9 -6.61 -2.29 18.36
CA ILE A 9 -6.80 -1.97 16.94
C ILE A 9 -5.90 -2.81 16.04
N GLY A 10 -6.44 -3.25 14.90
CA GLY A 10 -5.70 -3.94 13.85
C GLY A 10 -4.97 -2.98 12.88
N ILE A 11 -4.12 -3.52 12.01
CA ILE A 11 -3.38 -2.76 10.99
C ILE A 11 -4.32 -1.97 10.08
N PHE A 12 -5.43 -2.57 9.66
CA PHE A 12 -6.40 -1.91 8.78
C PHE A 12 -7.00 -0.66 9.42
N GLU A 13 -7.52 -0.78 10.65
CA GLU A 13 -8.12 0.33 11.40
C GLU A 13 -7.08 1.41 11.71
N LEU A 14 -5.84 1.01 12.02
CA LEU A 14 -4.72 1.91 12.20
C LEU A 14 -4.46 2.76 10.94
N ILE A 15 -4.32 2.14 9.77
CA ILE A 15 -4.10 2.84 8.50
C ILE A 15 -5.28 3.78 8.21
N LEU A 16 -6.51 3.30 8.39
CA LEU A 16 -7.71 4.10 8.15
C LEU A 16 -7.75 5.35 9.04
N GLY A 17 -7.41 5.20 10.33
CA GLY A 17 -7.27 6.32 11.26
C GLY A 17 -6.23 7.33 10.81
N ARG A 18 -5.05 6.88 10.37
CA ARG A 18 -3.98 7.74 9.83
C ARG A 18 -4.46 8.52 8.60
N LEU A 19 -5.10 7.85 7.64
CA LEU A 19 -5.65 8.47 6.43
C LEU A 19 -6.70 9.55 6.74
N LYS A 20 -7.62 9.27 7.68
CA LYS A 20 -8.65 10.22 8.08
C LYS A 20 -8.06 11.45 8.80
N ASN A 21 -7.03 11.24 9.63
CA ASN A 21 -6.39 12.31 10.39
C ASN A 21 -5.52 13.22 9.52
N ALA A 22 -4.93 12.69 8.43
CA ALA A 22 -4.07 13.47 7.54
C ALA A 22 -4.82 14.49 6.67
N LYS A 23 -6.16 14.40 6.56
CA LYS A 23 -6.99 15.37 5.82
C LYS A 23 -6.52 15.62 4.39
N LEU A 24 -6.15 14.56 3.67
CA LEU A 24 -5.58 14.54 2.30
C LEU A 24 -6.45 15.16 1.18
N GLY A 25 -7.59 15.78 1.50
CA GLY A 25 -8.44 16.45 0.53
C GLY A 25 -9.10 15.56 -0.53
N VAL A 26 -9.00 14.23 -0.41
CA VAL A 26 -9.55 13.24 -1.35
C VAL A 26 -10.48 12.25 -0.65
N PRO A 27 -11.49 11.72 -1.35
CA PRO A 27 -12.36 10.69 -0.81
C PRO A 27 -11.58 9.37 -0.60
N ILE A 28 -11.86 8.71 0.52
CA ILE A 28 -11.32 7.38 0.84
C ILE A 28 -12.44 6.36 0.65
N VAL A 29 -12.10 5.24 0.01
CA VAL A 29 -13.02 4.12 -0.22
C VAL A 29 -12.33 2.81 0.16
N LEU A 30 -13.02 1.99 0.95
CA LEU A 30 -12.67 0.59 1.15
C LEU A 30 -13.24 -0.24 0.00
N ALA A 31 -12.38 -0.96 -0.73
CA ALA A 31 -12.78 -1.94 -1.73
C ALA A 31 -12.53 -3.36 -1.21
N THR A 32 -13.55 -4.01 -0.68
CA THR A 32 -13.46 -5.34 -0.01
C THR A 32 -14.32 -6.40 -0.70
N THR A 33 -14.31 -7.66 -0.26
CA THR A 33 -15.09 -8.72 -0.90
C THR A 33 -16.51 -8.83 -0.34
N VAL A 34 -17.41 -9.46 -1.08
CA VAL A 34 -18.76 -9.83 -0.59
C VAL A 34 -18.75 -11.01 0.39
N ASN A 35 -17.59 -11.60 0.70
CA ASN A 35 -17.49 -12.70 1.64
C ASN A 35 -17.84 -12.21 3.06
N PRO A 36 -18.70 -12.92 3.82
CA PRO A 36 -19.00 -12.58 5.21
C PRO A 36 -17.78 -12.38 6.12
N SER A 37 -16.64 -13.03 5.82
CA SER A 37 -15.39 -12.81 6.57
C SER A 37 -14.91 -11.36 6.56
N ASP A 38 -15.31 -10.58 5.55
CA ASP A 38 -14.92 -9.18 5.38
C ASP A 38 -15.95 -8.20 5.96
N ASP A 39 -17.03 -8.67 6.60
CA ASP A 39 -18.05 -7.82 7.22
C ASP A 39 -17.45 -6.91 8.30
N VAL A 40 -16.46 -7.43 9.04
CA VAL A 40 -15.70 -6.67 10.03
C VAL A 40 -14.95 -5.48 9.42
N LEU A 41 -14.47 -5.59 8.17
CA LEU A 41 -13.78 -4.49 7.49
C LEU A 41 -14.76 -3.38 7.12
N GLU A 42 -15.96 -3.74 6.66
CA GLU A 42 -17.04 -2.78 6.40
C GLU A 42 -17.49 -2.09 7.70
N GLU A 43 -17.65 -2.83 8.79
CA GLU A 43 -18.00 -2.25 10.09
C GLU A 43 -16.96 -1.22 10.54
N ILE A 44 -15.66 -1.57 10.50
CA ILE A 44 -14.56 -0.65 10.80
C ILE A 44 -14.63 0.58 9.88
N ALA A 45 -14.77 0.40 8.57
CA ALA A 45 -14.84 1.51 7.62
C ALA A 45 -16.02 2.46 7.91
N ASN A 46 -17.19 1.91 8.25
CA ASN A 46 -18.37 2.68 8.59
C ASN A 46 -18.18 3.50 9.87
N ARG A 47 -17.52 2.97 10.91
CA ARG A 47 -17.18 3.74 12.13
C ARG A 47 -16.29 4.95 11.83
N HIS A 48 -15.46 4.87 10.78
CA HIS A 48 -14.61 5.96 10.31
C HIS A 48 -15.25 6.83 9.22
N TYR A 49 -16.53 6.62 8.89
CA TYR A 49 -17.26 7.30 7.81
C TYR A 49 -16.52 7.20 6.47
N VAL A 50 -16.07 6.00 6.14
CA VAL A 50 -15.41 5.66 4.87
C VAL A 50 -16.39 4.87 4.02
N LYS A 51 -16.52 5.25 2.74
CA LYS A 51 -17.40 4.57 1.80
C LYS A 51 -16.86 3.17 1.52
N VAL A 52 -17.76 2.22 1.29
CA VAL A 52 -17.40 0.82 1.04
C VAL A 52 -17.95 0.37 -0.30
N TYR A 53 -17.11 -0.30 -1.08
CA TYR A 53 -17.53 -1.11 -2.21
C TYR A 53 -17.19 -2.57 -1.94
N ARG A 54 -18.17 -3.46 -2.15
CA ARG A 54 -18.01 -4.91 -1.98
C ARG A 54 -18.12 -5.60 -3.33
N GLY A 55 -17.13 -6.41 -3.67
CA GLY A 55 -17.03 -7.06 -4.99
C GLY A 55 -16.53 -8.49 -4.93
N SER A 56 -16.15 -9.01 -6.10
CA SER A 56 -15.57 -10.35 -6.24
C SER A 56 -14.27 -10.47 -5.45
N MET A 57 -14.03 -11.64 -4.84
CA MET A 57 -12.75 -11.98 -4.21
C MET A 57 -11.67 -12.21 -5.27
N ASP A 58 -12.01 -12.95 -6.33
CA ASP A 58 -11.07 -13.46 -7.33
C ASP A 58 -10.70 -12.45 -8.43
N ASN A 59 -11.40 -11.31 -8.48
CA ASN A 59 -11.15 -10.28 -9.49
C ASN A 59 -10.98 -8.91 -8.82
N VAL A 60 -9.75 -8.66 -8.38
CA VAL A 60 -9.36 -7.42 -7.72
C VAL A 60 -9.41 -6.25 -8.72
N LEU A 61 -8.96 -6.46 -9.97
CA LEU A 61 -9.02 -5.47 -11.04
C LEU A 61 -10.45 -4.94 -11.25
N ASP A 62 -11.42 -5.83 -11.44
CA ASP A 62 -12.84 -5.48 -11.59
C ASP A 62 -13.38 -4.76 -10.34
N ARG A 63 -12.93 -5.18 -9.15
CA ARG A 63 -13.32 -4.53 -7.89
C ARG A 63 -12.85 -3.07 -7.83
N PHE A 64 -11.63 -2.78 -8.28
CA PHE A 64 -11.14 -1.39 -8.39
C PHE A 64 -11.90 -0.59 -9.45
N ILE A 65 -12.15 -1.18 -10.62
CA ILE A 65 -12.90 -0.52 -11.71
C ILE A 65 -14.30 -0.14 -11.24
N LYS A 66 -15.06 -1.09 -10.69
CA LYS A 66 -16.44 -0.86 -10.26
C LYS A 66 -16.53 0.10 -9.08
N ALA A 67 -15.60 0.02 -8.12
CA ALA A 67 -15.55 0.99 -7.02
C ALA A 67 -15.36 2.41 -7.55
N ALA A 68 -14.42 2.60 -8.48
CA ALA A 68 -14.15 3.91 -9.08
C ALA A 68 -15.34 4.41 -9.92
N GLU A 69 -16.02 3.54 -10.69
CA GLU A 69 -17.21 3.90 -11.46
C GLU A 69 -18.38 4.33 -10.57
N ILE A 70 -18.67 3.57 -9.52
CA ILE A 70 -19.78 3.86 -8.59
C ILE A 70 -19.59 5.19 -7.87
N PHE A 71 -18.36 5.52 -7.52
CA PHE A 71 -18.05 6.76 -6.79
C PHE A 71 -17.58 7.92 -7.68
N GLY A 72 -17.50 7.71 -9.01
CA GLY A 72 -17.17 8.74 -9.99
C GLY A 72 -15.72 9.20 -9.94
N PHE A 73 -14.76 8.28 -9.82
CA PHE A 73 -13.34 8.59 -9.78
C PHE A 73 -12.64 8.25 -11.10
N ASP A 74 -11.85 9.18 -11.63
CA ASP A 74 -11.05 8.97 -12.83
C ASP A 74 -9.59 8.58 -12.53
N LYS A 75 -9.09 8.93 -11.34
CA LYS A 75 -7.76 8.64 -10.83
C LYS A 75 -7.87 7.98 -9.46
N ILE A 76 -7.07 6.95 -9.23
CA ILE A 76 -7.12 6.10 -8.05
C ILE A 76 -5.73 6.09 -7.41
N ILE A 77 -5.66 6.33 -6.11
CA ILE A 77 -4.48 6.00 -5.31
C ILE A 77 -4.75 4.67 -4.60
N ARG A 78 -3.99 3.64 -4.95
CA ARG A 78 -4.03 2.30 -4.37
C ARG A 78 -3.11 2.25 -3.16
N ILE A 79 -3.66 1.84 -2.02
CA ILE A 79 -2.94 1.60 -0.77
C ILE A 79 -3.09 0.13 -0.41
N CYS A 80 -2.00 -0.54 -0.05
CA CYS A 80 -2.04 -1.90 0.51
C CYS A 80 -2.39 -1.82 2.01
N ALA A 81 -3.46 -2.52 2.42
CA ALA A 81 -4.03 -2.44 3.77
C ALA A 81 -3.24 -3.23 4.85
N ASP A 82 -2.12 -3.81 4.47
CA ASP A 82 -1.17 -4.60 5.25
C ASP A 82 0.16 -3.86 5.51
N ASN A 83 0.28 -2.60 5.07
CA ASN A 83 1.47 -1.77 5.24
C ASN A 83 1.28 -0.74 6.38
N PRO A 84 1.57 -1.10 7.66
CA PRO A 84 1.28 -0.23 8.80
C PRO A 84 2.07 1.08 8.81
N PHE A 85 3.20 1.12 8.09
CA PHE A 85 4.14 2.23 8.05
C PHE A 85 3.99 3.15 6.83
N LEU A 86 2.86 3.08 6.11
CA LEU A 86 2.55 3.97 4.98
C LEU A 86 3.03 5.41 5.24
N ASP A 87 3.87 5.95 4.36
CA ASP A 87 4.42 7.29 4.47
C ASP A 87 3.34 8.30 4.06
N MET A 88 2.87 9.08 5.05
CA MET A 88 1.76 10.01 4.86
C MET A 88 2.18 11.28 4.12
N ASP A 89 3.42 11.70 4.26
CA ASP A 89 3.94 12.90 3.59
C ASP A 89 4.18 12.59 2.11
N ALA A 90 4.73 11.40 1.83
CA ALA A 90 4.85 10.89 0.46
C ALA A 90 3.48 10.68 -0.20
N LEU A 91 2.50 10.15 0.55
CA LEU A 91 1.13 9.98 0.04
C LEU A 91 0.48 11.34 -0.32
N ASP A 92 0.60 12.36 0.53
CA ASP A 92 0.03 13.69 0.26
C ASP A 92 0.67 14.36 -0.96
N TYR A 93 2.00 14.23 -1.09
CA TYR A 93 2.74 14.66 -2.28
C TYR A 93 2.24 13.93 -3.54
N GLN A 94 2.17 12.59 -3.52
CA GLN A 94 1.69 11.81 -4.65
C GLN A 94 0.26 12.18 -5.05
N ILE A 95 -0.65 12.39 -4.08
CA ILE A 95 -2.02 12.82 -4.35
C ILE A 95 -2.02 14.18 -5.07
N THR A 96 -1.23 15.13 -4.58
CA THR A 96 -1.15 16.49 -5.11
C THR A 96 -0.62 16.49 -6.55
N GLU A 97 0.49 15.80 -6.78
CA GLU A 97 1.13 15.79 -8.10
C GLU A 97 0.38 14.91 -9.11
N PHE A 98 -0.05 13.70 -8.71
CA PHE A 98 -0.75 12.80 -9.62
C PHE A 98 -2.06 13.40 -10.13
N LYS A 99 -2.73 14.22 -9.32
CA LYS A 99 -3.90 14.99 -9.74
C LYS A 99 -3.60 15.89 -10.94
N ASN A 100 -2.42 16.51 -10.97
CA ASN A 100 -2.02 17.50 -11.98
C ASN A 100 -1.27 16.92 -13.18
N THR A 101 -0.76 15.69 -13.09
CA THR A 101 -0.10 15.00 -14.21
C THR A 101 -1.04 14.12 -15.03
N ASP A 102 -0.75 13.91 -16.32
CA ASP A 102 -1.56 13.07 -17.21
C ASP A 102 -0.91 11.71 -17.54
N VAL A 103 -0.39 11.01 -16.52
CA VAL A 103 0.24 9.68 -16.69
C VAL A 103 -0.74 8.54 -16.39
N ASP A 104 -0.56 7.40 -17.05
CA ASP A 104 -1.41 6.21 -16.85
C ASP A 104 -1.18 5.56 -15.49
N TYR A 105 0.06 5.63 -14.99
CA TYR A 105 0.50 5.09 -13.71
C TYR A 105 1.63 5.91 -13.10
N TRP A 106 1.55 6.13 -11.79
CA TRP A 106 2.58 6.78 -10.98
C TRP A 106 2.95 5.85 -9.82
N CYS A 107 4.22 5.51 -9.66
CA CYS A 107 4.70 4.87 -8.45
C CYS A 107 6.01 5.44 -7.95
N TYR A 108 6.33 5.12 -6.70
CA TYR A 108 7.68 5.23 -6.20
C TYR A 108 8.50 4.06 -6.74
N SER A 109 9.77 4.29 -7.06
CA SER A 109 10.65 3.26 -7.64
C SER A 109 12.09 3.35 -7.17
N LEU A 110 12.83 2.26 -7.40
CA LEU A 110 14.30 2.25 -7.33
C LEU A 110 14.89 3.07 -8.49
N GLU A 111 16.21 3.30 -8.48
CA GLU A 111 16.92 4.03 -9.55
C GLU A 111 16.82 3.34 -10.91
N ASP A 112 16.69 2.01 -10.94
CA ASP A 112 16.49 1.22 -12.15
C ASP A 112 15.04 1.19 -12.67
N ASN A 113 14.18 2.06 -12.12
CA ASN A 113 12.74 2.12 -12.37
C ASN A 113 11.94 0.88 -11.93
N THR A 114 12.49 0.02 -11.07
CA THR A 114 11.70 -1.04 -10.43
C THR A 114 10.69 -0.43 -9.45
N PRO A 115 9.36 -0.62 -9.63
CA PRO A 115 8.35 -0.14 -8.69
C PRO A 115 8.57 -0.68 -7.26
N THR A 116 8.42 0.17 -6.25
CA THR A 116 8.56 -0.24 -4.84
C THR A 116 7.49 -1.25 -4.39
N ILE A 117 6.36 -1.35 -5.10
CA ILE A 117 5.36 -2.40 -4.85
C ILE A 117 5.92 -3.81 -5.09
N LYS A 118 6.99 -3.94 -5.90
CA LYS A 118 7.71 -5.21 -6.13
C LYS A 118 8.79 -5.48 -5.08
N THR A 119 9.02 -4.55 -4.16
CA THR A 119 10.00 -4.68 -3.08
C THR A 119 9.29 -4.97 -1.75
N HIS A 120 10.05 -4.96 -0.67
CA HIS A 120 9.55 -5.23 0.68
C HIS A 120 9.42 -3.97 1.55
N TYR A 121 9.57 -2.78 0.97
CA TYR A 121 9.68 -1.54 1.73
C TYR A 121 8.39 -1.12 2.44
N GLY A 122 7.21 -1.39 1.89
CA GLY A 122 5.94 -1.18 2.58
C GLY A 122 5.58 0.28 2.93
N PHE A 123 6.22 1.29 2.33
CA PHE A 123 5.96 2.71 2.65
C PHE A 123 5.02 3.43 1.70
N TRP A 124 4.96 3.03 0.43
CA TRP A 124 4.41 3.89 -0.62
C TRP A 124 3.17 3.31 -1.30
N ALA A 125 2.37 4.23 -1.85
CA ALA A 125 1.17 3.95 -2.61
C ALA A 125 1.42 4.05 -4.14
N GLU A 126 0.42 3.66 -4.93
CA GLU A 126 0.45 3.71 -6.39
C GLU A 126 -0.71 4.55 -6.93
N GLY A 127 -0.46 5.45 -7.88
CA GLY A 127 -1.47 6.18 -8.63
C GLY A 127 -1.79 5.53 -9.97
N ILE A 128 -3.06 5.32 -10.30
CA ILE A 128 -3.49 4.69 -11.56
C ILE A 128 -4.73 5.40 -12.11
N LYS A 129 -4.81 5.63 -13.42
CA LYS A 129 -6.05 6.09 -14.07
C LYS A 129 -7.07 4.95 -14.18
N LEU A 130 -8.36 5.28 -13.97
CA LEU A 130 -9.45 4.33 -14.22
C LEU A 130 -9.47 3.84 -15.68
N SER A 131 -9.19 4.74 -16.64
CA SER A 131 -9.09 4.38 -18.05
C SER A 131 -8.02 3.32 -18.30
N THR A 132 -6.91 3.37 -17.58
CA THR A 132 -5.83 2.38 -17.65
C THR A 132 -6.30 1.03 -17.14
N LEU A 133 -6.96 0.96 -15.98
CA LEU A 133 -7.51 -0.29 -15.45
C LEU A 133 -8.53 -0.91 -16.41
N LYS A 134 -9.42 -0.10 -16.99
CA LYS A 134 -10.38 -0.54 -18.01
C LYS A 134 -9.70 -1.03 -19.30
N ARG A 135 -8.57 -0.44 -19.68
CA ARG A 135 -7.76 -0.90 -20.81
C ARG A 135 -7.16 -2.28 -20.51
N ILE A 136 -6.53 -2.46 -19.34
CA ILE A 136 -5.95 -3.73 -18.90
C ILE A 136 -7.01 -4.84 -18.88
N ALA A 137 -8.19 -4.58 -18.33
CA ALA A 137 -9.29 -5.55 -18.28
C ALA A 137 -9.75 -6.07 -19.66
N LYS A 138 -9.42 -5.36 -20.75
CA LYS A 138 -9.69 -5.79 -22.13
C LYS A 138 -8.48 -6.45 -22.80
N MET A 139 -7.29 -6.30 -22.22
CA MET A 139 -6.03 -6.82 -22.78
C MET A 139 -5.68 -8.21 -22.24
N THR A 140 -6.27 -8.63 -21.12
CA THR A 140 -5.95 -9.92 -20.51
C THR A 140 -7.14 -10.55 -19.77
N GLU A 141 -7.20 -11.88 -19.81
CA GLU A 141 -8.08 -12.71 -18.99
C GLU A 141 -7.28 -13.51 -17.94
N GLU A 142 -5.96 -13.29 -17.83
CA GLU A 142 -5.11 -14.04 -16.92
C GLU A 142 -5.38 -13.66 -15.47
N LYS A 143 -5.62 -14.68 -14.64
CA LYS A 143 -5.93 -14.52 -13.22
C LYS A 143 -4.86 -13.72 -12.46
N LEU A 144 -3.58 -13.92 -12.80
CA LEU A 144 -2.47 -13.20 -12.20
C LEU A 144 -2.64 -11.68 -12.29
N PHE A 145 -3.07 -11.18 -13.45
CA PHE A 145 -3.28 -9.74 -13.69
C PHE A 145 -4.61 -9.23 -13.14
N GLN A 146 -5.60 -10.10 -12.98
CA GLN A 146 -6.86 -9.78 -12.30
C GLN A 146 -6.68 -9.67 -10.78
N GLU A 147 -5.79 -10.48 -10.19
CA GLU A 147 -5.47 -10.46 -8.76
C GLU A 147 -4.47 -9.36 -8.41
N HIS A 148 -3.41 -9.19 -9.21
CA HIS A 148 -2.38 -8.17 -9.01
C HIS A 148 -2.56 -7.01 -10.00
N VAL A 149 -3.47 -6.11 -9.66
CA VAL A 149 -3.98 -4.99 -10.47
C VAL A 149 -2.91 -4.23 -11.29
N THR A 150 -1.76 -3.93 -10.69
CA THR A 150 -0.71 -3.11 -11.33
C THR A 150 0.36 -3.95 -12.03
N ASN A 151 0.31 -5.28 -11.91
CA ASN A 151 1.32 -6.19 -12.44
C ASN A 151 1.41 -6.18 -13.96
N PHE A 152 0.28 -6.01 -14.63
CA PHE A 152 0.25 -5.85 -16.08
C PHE A 152 1.02 -4.60 -16.52
N ILE A 153 0.91 -3.49 -15.78
CA ILE A 153 1.49 -2.18 -16.15
C ILE A 153 3.01 -2.26 -16.18
N TYR A 154 3.64 -2.76 -15.11
CA TYR A 154 5.09 -2.81 -15.05
C TYR A 154 5.71 -4.03 -15.75
N THR A 155 4.90 -5.00 -16.18
CA THR A 155 5.32 -6.09 -17.07
C THR A 155 5.38 -5.63 -18.53
N TYR A 156 4.42 -4.80 -18.96
CA TYR A 156 4.30 -4.31 -20.34
C TYR A 156 4.37 -2.77 -20.40
N GLN A 157 5.46 -2.22 -19.88
CA GLN A 157 5.64 -0.78 -19.65
C GLN A 157 5.49 0.05 -20.93
N GLU A 158 5.88 -0.50 -22.07
CA GLU A 158 5.80 0.12 -23.40
C GLU A 158 4.37 0.46 -23.86
N HIS A 159 3.36 -0.05 -23.16
CA HIS A 159 1.96 0.23 -23.44
C HIS A 159 1.36 1.36 -22.60
N PHE A 160 2.13 2.00 -21.71
CA PHE A 160 1.63 2.94 -20.72
C PHE A 160 2.52 4.18 -20.59
N GLU A 161 1.90 5.32 -20.30
CA GLU A 161 2.64 6.51 -19.86
C GLU A 161 2.93 6.39 -18.35
N LEU A 162 4.20 6.25 -17.98
CA LEU A 162 4.62 5.95 -16.61
C LEU A 162 5.35 7.12 -15.97
N HIS A 163 5.08 7.37 -14.70
CA HIS A 163 5.89 8.23 -13.85
C HIS A 163 6.52 7.42 -12.72
N PHE A 164 7.86 7.45 -12.68
CA PHE A 164 8.68 6.83 -11.64
C PHE A 164 9.26 7.92 -10.74
N GLU A 165 8.75 8.01 -9.51
CA GLU A 165 9.30 8.88 -8.48
C GLU A 165 10.40 8.12 -7.73
N HIS A 166 11.66 8.45 -8.00
CA HIS A 166 12.80 7.73 -7.43
C HIS A 166 12.88 7.95 -5.92
N ILE A 167 12.92 6.85 -5.18
CA ILE A 167 13.10 6.92 -3.73
C ILE A 167 14.51 7.43 -3.38
N PRO A 168 14.69 8.06 -2.21
CA PRO A 168 16.00 8.49 -1.78
C PRO A 168 17.01 7.35 -1.65
N LYS A 169 18.24 7.57 -2.13
CA LYS A 169 19.35 6.59 -2.08
C LYS A 169 19.67 6.06 -0.69
N TRP A 170 19.44 6.86 0.35
CA TRP A 170 19.66 6.43 1.74
C TRP A 170 18.65 5.40 2.23
N ILE A 171 17.50 5.24 1.57
CA ILE A 171 16.58 4.11 1.80
C ILE A 171 16.91 2.97 0.84
N GLU A 172 17.14 3.29 -0.43
CA GLU A 172 17.41 2.28 -1.47
C GLU A 172 18.59 1.37 -1.13
N ASN A 173 19.65 1.94 -0.52
CA ASN A 173 20.84 1.20 -0.10
C ASN A 173 20.62 0.24 1.09
N GLU A 174 19.43 0.22 1.68
CA GLU A 174 19.08 -0.60 2.84
C GLU A 174 18.37 -1.89 2.40
N ASP A 175 19.14 -2.81 1.83
CA ASP A 175 18.67 -4.08 1.25
C ASP A 175 17.96 -5.02 2.23
N PHE A 176 18.13 -4.78 3.53
CA PHE A 176 17.48 -5.54 4.60
C PHE A 176 16.08 -5.06 4.92
N LEU A 177 15.63 -3.91 4.39
CA LEU A 177 14.39 -3.30 4.85
C LEU A 177 13.17 -4.06 4.35
N ARG A 178 12.43 -4.67 5.29
CA ARG A 178 11.16 -5.36 5.05
C ARG A 178 10.11 -4.92 6.05
N LEU A 179 9.09 -4.23 5.54
CA LEU A 179 7.99 -3.66 6.33
C LEU A 179 6.60 -3.98 5.76
N THR A 180 6.53 -4.79 4.71
CA THR A 180 5.29 -5.48 4.31
C THR A 180 4.98 -6.58 5.32
N VAL A 181 3.69 -6.79 5.62
CA VAL A 181 3.26 -7.80 6.60
C VAL A 181 2.61 -8.98 5.88
N ASP A 182 3.45 -9.92 5.43
CA ASP A 182 3.00 -11.12 4.72
C ASP A 182 2.97 -12.37 5.62
N THR A 183 3.78 -12.38 6.69
CA THR A 183 3.92 -13.51 7.61
C THR A 183 3.65 -13.11 9.06
N ASP A 184 3.43 -14.09 9.93
CA ASP A 184 3.34 -13.87 11.38
C ASP A 184 4.62 -13.21 11.93
N ARG A 185 5.79 -13.54 11.37
CA ARG A 185 7.08 -12.95 11.76
C ARG A 185 7.18 -11.48 11.36
N ASP A 186 6.72 -11.13 10.15
CA ASP A 186 6.60 -9.73 9.74
C ASP A 186 5.65 -8.98 10.66
N PHE A 187 4.51 -9.59 11.03
CA PHE A 187 3.53 -8.98 11.92
C PHE A 187 4.12 -8.68 13.31
N GLN A 188 4.82 -9.63 13.92
CA GLN A 188 5.47 -9.41 15.22
C GLN A 188 6.56 -8.34 15.13
N THR A 189 7.35 -8.35 14.05
CA THR A 189 8.41 -7.37 13.81
C THR A 189 7.85 -5.96 13.65
N ALA A 190 6.85 -5.80 12.78
CA ALA A 190 6.16 -4.52 12.57
C ALA A 190 5.48 -4.03 13.86
N LYS A 191 4.85 -4.93 14.63
CA LYS A 191 4.22 -4.59 15.91
C LYS A 191 5.22 -4.08 16.93
N LEU A 192 6.39 -4.70 17.02
CA LEU A 192 7.47 -4.27 17.90
C LEU A 192 7.99 -2.88 17.51
N ILE A 193 8.28 -2.66 16.23
CA ILE A 193 8.74 -1.36 15.70
C ILE A 193 7.70 -0.27 15.97
N TYR A 194 6.43 -0.54 15.66
CA TYR A 194 5.36 0.42 15.86
C TYR A 194 5.20 0.79 17.34
N SER A 195 5.21 -0.21 18.23
CA SER A 195 5.05 -0.01 19.67
C SER A 195 6.14 0.87 20.27
N GLU A 196 7.39 0.67 19.85
CA GLU A 196 8.52 1.46 20.33
C GLU A 196 8.45 2.92 19.84
N LEU A 197 8.15 3.13 18.55
CA LEU A 197 8.11 4.47 17.98
C LEU A 197 6.91 5.29 18.48
N TYR A 198 5.77 4.64 18.72
CA TYR A 198 4.55 5.30 19.18
C TYR A 198 4.58 5.60 20.69
N SER A 199 5.13 4.71 21.51
CA SER A 199 5.22 4.91 22.97
C SER A 199 6.04 6.16 23.36
N ASN A 200 6.96 6.56 22.49
CA ASN A 200 7.79 7.75 22.66
C ASN A 200 7.12 9.06 22.19
N ASN A 201 5.81 9.03 21.87
CA ASN A 201 5.02 10.16 21.34
C ASN A 201 5.68 10.86 20.13
N THR A 202 6.47 10.10 19.38
CA THR A 202 7.19 10.57 18.20
C THR A 202 6.34 10.41 16.95
N SER A 203 6.37 11.41 16.06
CA SER A 203 5.89 11.21 14.69
C SER A 203 6.61 10.01 14.07
N ILE A 204 5.84 9.08 13.48
CA ILE A 204 6.39 7.92 12.77
C ILE A 204 6.74 8.38 11.36
N THR A 205 8.04 8.60 11.12
CA THR A 205 8.59 8.94 9.80
C THR A 205 9.52 7.84 9.32
N VAL A 206 9.79 7.79 8.02
CA VAL A 206 10.67 6.77 7.42
C VAL A 206 12.07 6.83 8.03
N GLU A 207 12.60 8.02 8.29
CA GLU A 207 13.93 8.21 8.90
C GLU A 207 13.99 7.62 10.31
N LYS A 208 12.95 7.85 11.13
CA LYS A 208 12.89 7.33 12.50
C LYS A 208 12.73 5.82 12.53
N ILE A 209 11.92 5.27 11.63
CA ILE A 209 11.78 3.82 11.46
C ILE A 209 13.15 3.23 11.11
N LEU A 210 13.82 3.78 10.10
CA LEU A 210 15.12 3.28 9.66
C LEU A 210 16.18 3.42 10.77
N ALA A 211 16.24 4.56 11.46
CA ALA A 211 17.17 4.78 12.57
C ALA A 211 16.96 3.76 13.69
N TYR A 212 15.70 3.47 14.05
CA TYR A 212 15.39 2.46 15.05
C TYR A 212 15.83 1.06 14.61
N ILE A 213 15.51 0.65 13.38
CA ILE A 213 15.92 -0.66 12.84
C ILE A 213 17.44 -0.77 12.82
N LYS A 214 18.15 0.26 12.36
CA LYS A 214 19.63 0.30 12.33
C LYS A 214 20.25 0.20 13.71
N SER A 215 19.57 0.66 14.76
CA SER A 215 20.03 0.54 16.14
C SER A 215 19.85 -0.88 16.72
N ASN A 216 19.13 -1.77 16.03
CA ASN A 216 18.79 -3.10 16.51
C ASN A 216 19.17 -4.19 15.48
N HIS A 217 20.37 -4.74 15.62
CA HIS A 217 20.90 -5.78 14.72
C HIS A 217 20.01 -7.02 14.61
N LEU A 218 19.29 -7.40 15.67
CA LEU A 218 18.38 -8.55 15.62
C LEU A 218 17.20 -8.31 14.67
N LEU A 219 16.73 -7.07 14.56
CA LEU A 219 15.69 -6.70 13.59
C LEU A 219 16.21 -6.82 12.16
N ILE A 220 17.45 -6.36 11.92
CA ILE A 220 18.09 -6.49 10.60
C ILE A 220 18.21 -7.96 10.21
N ASP A 221 18.69 -8.81 11.12
CA ASP A 221 18.85 -10.24 10.87
C ASP A 221 17.51 -10.92 10.61
N GLU A 222 16.47 -10.61 11.40
CA GLU A 222 15.12 -11.15 11.17
C GLU A 222 14.57 -10.71 9.80
N MET A 223 14.70 -9.43 9.45
CA MET A 223 14.22 -8.94 8.15
C MET A 223 14.97 -9.60 6.98
N LYS A 224 16.30 -9.77 7.07
CA LYS A 224 17.08 -10.50 6.06
C LYS A 224 16.64 -11.95 5.94
N ASN A 225 16.37 -12.61 7.06
CA ASN A 225 15.87 -13.99 7.07
C ASN A 225 14.50 -14.10 6.40
N GLN A 226 13.59 -13.17 6.68
CA GLN A 226 12.28 -13.13 6.03
C GLN A 226 12.39 -12.83 4.53
N ILE A 227 13.25 -11.89 4.11
CA ILE A 227 13.50 -11.62 2.69
C ILE A 227 13.99 -12.89 1.99
N ASN A 228 14.96 -13.60 2.56
CA ASN A 228 15.50 -14.83 1.96
C ASN A 228 14.49 -15.98 1.91
N SER A 229 13.62 -16.09 2.92
CA SER A 229 12.63 -17.17 3.02
C SER A 229 11.42 -16.95 2.11
N ASN A 230 11.15 -15.70 1.71
CA ASN A 230 9.98 -15.30 0.93
C ASN A 230 10.34 -14.73 -0.45
N LYS A 231 11.52 -15.05 -0.99
CA LYS A 231 11.85 -14.75 -2.40
C LYS A 231 10.86 -15.50 -3.28
N LYS A 232 10.01 -14.75 -3.99
CA LYS A 232 9.13 -15.27 -5.05
C LYS A 232 9.96 -15.68 -6.27
#